data_AF-A0A197JMG0-F1
#
_entry.id   AF-A0A197JMG0-F1
#
_cell.length_a   1.000
_cell.length_b   1.000
_cell.length_c   1.000
_cell.angle_alpha   90.00
_cell.angle_beta   90.00
_cell.angle_gamma   90.00
#
_symmetry.space_group_name_H-M   'P 1'
#
loop_
_entity.id
_entity.type
_entity.pdbx_description
1 polymer ?
#
loop_
_entity_poly.entity_id
_entity_poly.type
_entity_poly.pdbx_seq_one_letter_code
_entity_poly.pdbx_strand_id
1 'polypeptide(L)' 'RRRRTNREELEILEDAFAKNLLPDAATRQELGERLGMSVRAVQIWFQNRRQTLR' A
#
# COMPACT_ATOMS: atom_id res chain seq x y z
N ARG A 1 13.41 12.58 4.54
CA ARG A 1 13.29 11.46 5.50
C ARG A 1 12.16 10.55 5.00
N ARG A 2 12.42 9.28 4.64
CA ARG A 2 11.33 8.32 4.35
C ARG A 2 10.58 8.06 5.65
N ARG A 3 9.25 8.23 5.65
CA ARG A 3 8.39 7.69 6.70
C ARG A 3 8.51 6.16 6.63
N ARG A 4 8.93 5.52 7.71
CA ARG A 4 8.79 4.06 7.81
C ARG A 4 7.32 3.79 8.06
N THR A 5 6.71 3.00 7.18
CA THR A 5 5.40 2.38 7.41
C THR A 5 5.49 1.61 8.72
N ASN A 6 4.59 1.88 9.66
CA ASN A 6 4.57 1.16 10.93
C ASN A 6 4.02 -0.27 10.72
N ARG A 7 4.07 -1.12 11.74
CA ARG A 7 3.66 -2.53 11.62
C ARG A 7 2.16 -2.67 11.26
N GLU A 8 1.31 -1.86 11.88
CA GLU A 8 -0.14 -1.88 11.63
C GLU A 8 -0.49 -1.45 10.19
N GLU A 9 0.16 -0.40 9.70
CA GLU A 9 0.02 0.06 8.31
C GLU A 9 0.50 -1.00 7.32
N LEU A 10 1.59 -1.70 7.65
CA LEU A 10 2.09 -2.79 6.84
C LEU A 10 1.09 -3.95 6.79
N GLU A 11 0.53 -4.33 7.94
CA GLU A 11 -0.49 -5.39 8.03
C GLU A 11 -1.71 -5.06 7.15
N ILE A 12 -2.20 -3.81 7.19
CA ILE A 12 -3.32 -3.37 6.34
C ILE A 12 -2.97 -3.42 4.84
N LEU A 13 -1.75 -2.99 4.48
CA LEU A 13 -1.30 -3.00 3.09
C LEU A 13 -1.12 -4.42 2.56
N GLU A 14 -0.57 -5.35 3.36
CA GLU A 14 -0.45 -6.76 3.02
C GLU A 14 -1.83 -7.44 2.91
N ASP A 15 -2.76 -7.14 3.81
CA ASP A 15 -4.13 -7.66 3.74
C ASP A 15 -4.85 -7.21 2.46
N ALA A 16 -4.69 -5.93 2.10
CA ALA A 16 -5.23 -5.40 0.85
C ALA A 16 -4.53 -6.02 -0.37
N PHE A 17 -3.22 -6.25 -0.29
CA PHE A 17 -2.44 -6.89 -1.35
C PHE A 17 -2.85 -8.34 -1.58
N ALA A 18 -3.12 -9.10 -0.51
CA ALA A 18 -3.61 -10.48 -0.59
C ALA A 18 -4.98 -10.57 -1.28
N LYS A 19 -5.83 -9.55 -1.13
CA LYS A 19 -7.15 -9.46 -1.79
C LYS A 19 -7.03 -9.00 -3.25
N ASN A 20 -6.12 -8.06 -3.53
CA ASN A 20 -5.92 -7.53 -4.88
C ASN A 20 -4.48 -7.04 -5.10
N LEU A 21 -3.74 -7.75 -5.97
CA LEU A 21 -2.36 -7.42 -6.35
C LEU A 21 -2.24 -6.12 -7.18
N LEU A 22 -3.34 -5.73 -7.82
CA LEU A 22 -3.47 -4.57 -8.71
C LEU A 22 -4.62 -3.66 -8.23
N PRO A 23 -4.44 -2.96 -7.09
CA PRO A 23 -5.46 -2.06 -6.58
C PRO A 23 -5.73 -0.96 -7.62
N ASP A 24 -7.00 -0.62 -7.82
CA ASP A 24 -7.42 0.48 -8.68
C ASP A 24 -7.20 1.85 -8.02
N ALA A 25 -7.64 2.93 -8.65
CA ALA A 25 -7.48 4.27 -8.10
C ALA A 25 -8.26 4.47 -6.79
N ALA A 26 -9.50 3.96 -6.73
CA ALA A 26 -10.37 4.08 -5.56
C ALA A 26 -9.77 3.35 -4.34
N THR A 27 -9.32 2.11 -4.52
CA THR A 27 -8.69 1.31 -3.46
C THR A 27 -7.42 2.00 -2.92
N ARG A 28 -6.60 2.57 -3.79
CA ARG A 28 -5.40 3.31 -3.35
C ARG A 28 -5.74 4.60 -2.61
N GLN A 29 -6.84 5.25 -2.96
CA GLN A 29 -7.32 6.43 -2.25
C GLN A 29 -7.83 6.07 -0.86
N GLU A 30 -8.68 5.05 -0.74
CA GLU A 30 -9.19 4.55 0.53
C GLU A 30 -8.04 4.15 1.47
N LEU A 31 -7.06 3.38 0.97
CA LEU A 31 -5.87 3.02 1.75
C LEU A 31 -5.04 4.25 2.15
N GLY A 32 -4.94 5.24 1.27
CA GLY A 32 -4.25 6.48 1.56
C GLY A 32 -4.91 7.24 2.72
N GLU A 33 -6.23 7.41 2.66
CA GLU A 33 -7.02 8.07 3.70
C GLU A 33 -6.95 7.29 5.03
N ARG A 34 -7.10 5.97 4.99
CA ARG A 34 -7.06 5.10 6.17
C ARG A 34 -5.70 5.06 6.87
N LEU A 35 -4.61 5.13 6.10
CA LEU A 35 -3.24 5.01 6.61
C LEU A 35 -2.53 6.37 6.79
N GLY A 36 -3.21 7.48 6.48
CA GLY A 36 -2.58 8.81 6.41
C GLY A 36 -1.43 8.87 5.40
N MET A 37 -1.51 8.07 4.33
CA MET A 37 -0.52 7.97 3.26
C MET A 37 -1.03 8.68 2.00
N SER A 38 -0.12 9.25 1.21
CA SER A 38 -0.53 9.71 -0.12
C SER A 38 -0.82 8.52 -1.03
N VAL A 39 -1.75 8.69 -1.97
CA VAL A 39 -2.07 7.68 -3.01
C VAL A 39 -0.80 7.21 -3.73
N ARG A 40 0.15 8.13 -3.95
CA ARG A 40 1.45 7.82 -4.56
C ARG A 40 2.29 6.89 -3.68
N ALA A 41 2.31 7.09 -2.36
CA ALA A 41 3.04 6.22 -1.44
C ALA A 41 2.47 4.80 -1.43
N VAL A 42 1.14 4.67 -1.40
CA VAL A 42 0.45 3.37 -1.52
C VAL A 42 0.81 2.72 -2.86
N GLN A 43 0.75 3.46 -3.98
CA GLN A 43 1.13 2.94 -5.30
C GLN A 43 2.58 2.41 -5.34
N ILE A 44 3.54 3.16 -4.79
CA ILE A 44 4.96 2.74 -4.72
C ILE A 44 5.09 1.47 -3.87
N TRP A 45 4.37 1.40 -2.75
CA TRP A 45 4.40 0.22 -1.89
C TRP A 45 3.93 -1.02 -2.65
N PHE A 46 2.79 -0.95 -3.35
CA PHE A 46 2.29 -2.07 -4.18
C PHE A 46 3.24 -2.42 -5.33
N GLN A 47 3.88 -1.43 -5.96
CA GLN A 47 4.89 -1.66 -6.99
C GLN A 47 6.11 -2.42 -6.43
N ASN A 48 6.67 -1.96 -5.32
CA ASN A 48 7.80 -2.59 -4.65
C ASN A 48 7.44 -4.00 -4.17
N ARG A 49 6.23 -4.17 -3.61
CA ARG A 49 5.76 -5.47 -3.14
C ARG A 49 5.66 -6.49 -4.26
N ARG A 50 5.15 -6.10 -5.44
CA ARG A 50 5.16 -6.97 -6.63
C ARG A 50 6.57 -7.27 -7.14
N GLN A 51 7.50 -6.33 -7.04
CA GLN A 51 8.90 -6.61 -7.40
C GLN A 51 9.53 -7.66 -6.48
N THR A 52 9.12 -7.75 -5.21
CA THR A 52 9.58 -8.83 -4.30
C THR A 52 8.96 -10.20 -4.58
N LEU A 53 7.90 -10.28 -5.41
CA LEU A 53 7.33 -11.56 -5.87
C LEU A 53 8.03 -12.13 -7.12
N ARG A 54 8.88 -11.32 -7.77
CA ARG A 54 9.78 -11.77 -8.85
C ARG A 54 11.07 -12.30 -8.25
#